data_AF-A0A930SU22-F1
#
_entry.id   AF-A0A930SU22-F1
#
_cell.length_a   1.000
_cell.length_b   1.000
_cell.length_c   1.000
_cell.angle_alpha   90.00
_cell.angle_beta   90.00
_cell.angle_gamma   90.00
#
_symmetry.space_group_name_H-M   'P 1'
#
loop_
_entity.id
_entity.type
_entity.pdbx_description
1 polymer ?
#
loop_
_entity_poly.entity_id
_entity_poly.type
_entity_poly.pdbx_seq_one_letter_code
_entity_poly.pdbx_strand_id
1 'polypeptide(L)'
;MSHEILLEEIADLKVLLDHEGYDYQDGAEEDVLDSVARTFRLPGVYRAFLGQLNPGDSVWRIGGQIAVQLHSADALPEFQADAEPGYFVIGSFNDQPLVLESASDDALSAAVFVLEPDGDARCIASSFPQFLKMVRTGLDMLSGLSAFDEDGEGSFDEAYDDVNDFEEGAFARDRDDVLGDYRDELEAIDPDCAEAWLPA
;
A
#
# COMPACT_ATOMS: atom_id res chain seq x y z
N MET A 1 -18.98 -11.85 -4.93
CA MET A 1 -18.11 -11.09 -5.84
C MET A 1 -17.25 -10.07 -5.10
N SER A 2 -17.76 -8.95 -4.56
CA SER A 2 -16.89 -7.95 -3.91
C SER A 2 -16.15 -8.44 -2.66
N HIS A 3 -16.74 -9.36 -1.88
CA HIS A 3 -16.09 -9.92 -0.69
C HIS A 3 -15.01 -10.95 -1.02
N GLU A 4 -15.19 -11.73 -2.09
CA GLU A 4 -14.21 -12.74 -2.52
C GLU A 4 -12.93 -12.07 -3.02
N ILE A 5 -13.07 -10.98 -3.78
CA ILE A 5 -11.94 -10.16 -4.25
C ILE A 5 -11.14 -9.62 -3.06
N LEU A 6 -11.80 -9.09 -2.04
CA LEU A 6 -11.12 -8.60 -0.84
C LEU A 6 -10.31 -9.72 -0.16
N LEU A 7 -10.87 -10.92 -0.01
CA LEU A 7 -10.17 -12.03 0.64
C LEU A 7 -8.98 -12.53 -0.18
N GLU A 8 -9.10 -12.55 -1.51
CA GLU A 8 -8.01 -12.88 -2.43
C GLU A 8 -6.85 -11.89 -2.30
N GLU A 9 -7.14 -10.59 -2.38
CA GLU A 9 -6.10 -9.55 -2.25
C GLU A 9 -5.45 -9.57 -0.86
N ILE A 10 -6.19 -9.88 0.21
CA ILE A 10 -5.61 -10.04 1.55
C ILE A 10 -4.67 -11.25 1.62
N ALA A 11 -5.08 -12.38 1.03
CA ALA A 11 -4.26 -13.58 1.04
C ALA A 11 -2.93 -13.36 0.29
N ASP A 12 -2.99 -12.73 -0.89
CA ASP A 12 -1.81 -12.40 -1.67
C ASP A 12 -0.93 -11.35 -0.98
N LEU A 13 -1.53 -10.35 -0.33
CA LEU A 13 -0.79 -9.35 0.44
C LEU A 13 -0.02 -10.01 1.59
N LYS A 14 -0.61 -10.95 2.34
CA LYS A 14 0.09 -11.66 3.42
C LYS A 14 1.36 -12.35 2.93
N VAL A 15 1.32 -12.99 1.76
CA VAL A 15 2.49 -13.64 1.16
C VAL A 15 3.63 -12.64 0.93
N LEU A 16 3.30 -11.45 0.42
CA LEU A 16 4.30 -10.39 0.22
C LEU A 16 4.80 -9.82 1.55
N LEU A 17 3.91 -9.59 2.53
CA LEU A 17 4.32 -9.10 3.85
C LEU A 17 5.26 -10.09 4.56
N ASP A 18 4.97 -11.40 4.49
CA ASP A 18 5.86 -12.45 5.01
C ASP A 18 7.22 -12.46 4.30
N HIS A 19 7.22 -12.28 2.96
CA HIS A 19 8.45 -12.23 2.17
C HIS A 19 9.33 -11.04 2.53
N GLU A 20 8.73 -9.87 2.70
CA GLU A 20 9.42 -8.62 3.08
C GLU A 20 9.74 -8.54 4.59
N GLY A 21 9.23 -9.47 5.39
CA GLY A 21 9.47 -9.53 6.83
C GLY A 21 8.70 -8.49 7.66
N TYR A 22 7.54 -8.05 7.18
CA TYR A 22 6.65 -7.16 7.93
C TYR A 22 5.86 -7.93 8.99
N ASP A 23 5.84 -7.39 10.21
CA ASP A 23 5.03 -7.95 11.30
C ASP A 23 3.55 -7.61 11.11
N TYR A 24 2.70 -8.63 11.20
CA TYR A 24 1.24 -8.51 11.28
C TYR A 24 0.66 -9.66 12.12
N GLN A 25 -0.63 -9.60 12.44
CA GLN A 25 -1.37 -10.70 13.08
C GLN A 25 -2.44 -11.25 12.13
N ASP A 26 -2.72 -12.54 12.26
CA ASP A 26 -3.80 -13.24 11.54
C ASP A 26 -5.18 -12.83 12.07
N GLY A 27 -5.59 -11.63 11.70
CA GLY A 27 -6.85 -11.03 12.09
C GLY A 27 -6.84 -10.48 13.52
N ALA A 28 -7.69 -9.48 13.75
CA ALA A 28 -7.98 -8.95 15.06
C ALA A 28 -9.08 -9.76 15.74
N GLU A 29 -9.04 -9.79 17.08
CA GLU A 29 -10.08 -10.42 17.89
C GLU A 29 -11.45 -9.77 17.64
N GLU A 30 -12.50 -10.58 17.54
CA GLU A 30 -13.86 -10.11 17.25
C GLU A 30 -14.34 -9.10 18.30
N ASP A 31 -13.96 -9.32 19.56
CA ASP A 31 -14.19 -8.48 20.72
C ASP A 31 -13.70 -7.04 20.51
N VAL A 32 -12.49 -6.91 19.96
CA VAL A 32 -11.83 -5.63 19.67
C VAL A 32 -12.55 -4.94 18.52
N LEU A 33 -12.83 -5.66 17.44
CA LEU A 33 -13.57 -5.14 16.29
C LEU A 33 -14.97 -4.65 16.67
N ASP A 34 -15.66 -5.36 17.57
CA ASP A 34 -16.95 -4.97 18.12
C ASP A 34 -16.88 -3.71 18.97
N SER A 35 -15.85 -3.60 19.80
CA SER A 35 -15.62 -2.42 20.64
C SER A 35 -15.42 -1.16 19.78
N VAL A 36 -14.58 -1.23 18.76
CA VAL A 36 -14.32 -0.12 17.82
C VAL A 36 -15.58 0.21 17.03
N ALA A 37 -16.26 -0.79 16.46
CA ALA A 37 -17.45 -0.58 15.64
C ALA A 37 -18.58 0.12 16.40
N ARG A 38 -18.76 -0.19 17.69
CA ARG A 38 -19.78 0.46 18.55
C ARG A 38 -19.46 1.92 18.84
N THR A 39 -18.19 2.29 18.85
CA THR A 39 -17.75 3.64 19.25
C THR A 39 -17.61 4.57 18.05
N PHE A 40 -17.03 4.09 16.95
CA PHE A 40 -16.61 4.96 15.82
C PHE A 40 -17.25 4.60 14.47
N ARG A 41 -18.23 3.67 14.43
CA ARG A 41 -18.84 3.17 13.18
C ARG A 41 -17.77 2.70 12.17
N LEU A 42 -17.01 1.68 12.59
CA LEU A 42 -15.99 1.03 11.76
C LEU A 42 -16.55 0.64 10.37
N PRO A 43 -15.96 1.13 9.25
CA PRO A 43 -16.37 0.75 7.91
C PRO A 43 -16.35 -0.76 7.70
N GLY A 44 -17.39 -1.31 7.07
CA GLY A 44 -17.54 -2.76 6.90
C GLY A 44 -16.36 -3.41 6.18
N VAL A 45 -15.79 -2.71 5.18
CA VAL A 45 -14.66 -3.23 4.39
C VAL A 45 -13.40 -3.31 5.23
N TYR A 46 -13.16 -2.31 6.09
CA TYR A 46 -12.01 -2.28 6.97
C TYR A 46 -12.17 -3.26 8.13
N ARG A 47 -13.39 -3.45 8.64
CA ARG A 47 -13.68 -4.53 9.59
C ARG A 47 -13.39 -5.91 9.01
N ALA A 48 -13.81 -6.14 7.76
CA ALA A 48 -13.54 -7.40 7.06
C ALA A 48 -12.03 -7.62 6.86
N PHE A 49 -11.31 -6.57 6.47
CA PHE A 49 -9.84 -6.57 6.39
C PHE A 49 -9.19 -6.91 7.72
N LEU A 50 -9.49 -6.14 8.78
CA LEU A 50 -8.91 -6.35 10.11
C LEU A 50 -9.25 -7.73 10.68
N GLY A 51 -10.40 -8.31 10.35
CA GLY A 51 -10.76 -9.68 10.75
C GLY A 51 -9.94 -10.77 10.07
N GLN A 52 -9.22 -10.45 8.99
CA GLN A 52 -8.34 -11.38 8.28
C GLN A 52 -6.85 -11.05 8.48
N LEU A 53 -6.51 -9.77 8.56
CA LEU A 53 -5.14 -9.25 8.68
C LEU A 53 -5.16 -8.02 9.58
N ASN A 54 -4.49 -8.10 10.72
CA ASN A 54 -4.28 -6.96 11.61
C ASN A 54 -2.83 -6.45 11.46
N PRO A 55 -2.59 -5.27 10.85
CA PRO A 55 -1.29 -4.87 10.29
C PRO A 55 -0.21 -4.46 11.30
N GLY A 56 -0.53 -4.42 12.61
CA GLY A 56 0.47 -4.18 13.67
C GLY A 56 1.14 -2.80 13.67
N ASP A 57 0.54 -1.80 13.00
CA ASP A 57 1.02 -0.41 12.91
C ASP A 57 2.44 -0.24 12.33
N SER A 58 2.99 -1.25 11.65
CA SER A 58 4.28 -1.14 10.97
C SER A 58 4.17 -0.30 9.70
N VAL A 59 5.26 0.41 9.36
CA VAL A 59 5.34 1.19 8.11
C VAL A 59 5.88 0.29 7.01
N TRP A 60 5.05 0.02 6.01
CA TRP A 60 5.41 -0.68 4.78
C TRP A 60 6.08 0.31 3.83
N ARG A 61 7.37 0.09 3.57
CA ARG A 61 8.15 0.88 2.61
C ARG A 61 8.13 0.19 1.25
N ILE A 62 7.50 0.81 0.29
CA ILE A 62 7.36 0.31 -1.07
C ILE A 62 8.40 1.01 -1.95
N GLY A 63 9.34 0.25 -2.50
CA GLY A 63 10.41 0.77 -3.37
C GLY A 63 11.29 1.84 -2.74
N GLY A 64 11.36 1.91 -1.40
CA GLY A 64 12.08 2.94 -0.64
C GLY A 64 11.46 4.36 -0.67
N GLN A 65 10.41 4.58 -1.45
CA GLN A 65 9.88 5.92 -1.77
C GLN A 65 8.49 6.17 -1.22
N ILE A 66 7.65 5.14 -1.16
CA ILE A 66 6.28 5.24 -0.67
C ILE A 66 6.21 4.58 0.71
N ALA A 67 5.65 5.28 1.68
CA ALA A 67 5.41 4.77 3.03
C ALA A 67 3.92 4.60 3.25
N VAL A 68 3.49 3.37 3.52
CA VAL A 68 2.10 3.03 3.88
C VAL A 68 2.10 2.44 5.28
N GLN A 69 1.31 3.00 6.18
CA GLN A 69 1.06 2.44 7.50
C GLN A 69 -0.44 2.21 7.63
N LEU A 70 -0.85 1.03 8.05
CA LEU A 70 -2.25 0.77 8.40
C LEU A 70 -2.38 0.54 9.89
N HIS A 71 -3.43 1.10 10.48
CA HIS A 71 -3.66 1.02 11.91
C HIS A 71 -4.25 -0.32 12.31
N SER A 72 -3.68 -0.87 13.38
CA SER A 72 -4.23 -2.06 14.02
C SER A 72 -5.59 -1.76 14.65
N ALA A 73 -6.39 -2.81 14.87
CA ALA A 73 -7.73 -2.66 15.43
C ALA A 73 -7.71 -1.97 16.81
N ASP A 74 -6.70 -2.24 17.63
CA ASP A 74 -6.52 -1.67 18.96
C ASP A 74 -5.99 -0.23 18.95
N ALA A 75 -5.23 0.16 17.92
CA ALA A 75 -4.73 1.52 17.79
C ALA A 75 -5.77 2.51 17.20
N LEU A 76 -6.74 2.02 16.42
CA LEU A 76 -7.76 2.85 15.78
C LEU A 76 -8.40 3.93 16.67
N PRO A 77 -8.82 3.66 17.93
CA PRO A 77 -9.44 4.66 18.80
C PRO A 77 -8.60 5.92 19.02
N GLU A 78 -7.28 5.81 19.00
CA GLU A 78 -6.36 6.94 19.22
C GLU A 78 -6.40 7.93 18.06
N PHE A 79 -6.69 7.45 16.84
CA PHE A 79 -6.70 8.26 15.63
C PHE A 79 -8.09 8.79 15.26
N GLN A 80 -9.16 8.22 15.82
CA GLN A 80 -10.52 8.65 15.49
C GLN A 80 -10.95 9.94 16.20
N ALA A 81 -10.28 10.34 17.29
CA ALA A 81 -10.69 11.49 18.10
C ALA A 81 -10.62 12.82 17.33
N ASP A 82 -9.65 12.94 16.43
CA ASP A 82 -9.39 14.14 15.63
C ASP A 82 -9.77 13.95 14.15
N ALA A 83 -10.45 12.85 13.81
CA ALA A 83 -10.85 12.55 12.44
C ALA A 83 -11.86 13.58 11.91
N GLU A 84 -11.67 14.00 10.66
CA GLU A 84 -12.60 14.92 10.00
C GLU A 84 -13.99 14.29 9.81
N PRO A 85 -15.08 15.07 9.96
CA PRO A 85 -16.44 14.55 9.79
C PRO A 85 -16.64 13.94 8.40
N GLY A 86 -17.09 12.68 8.35
CA GLY A 86 -17.31 11.96 7.10
C GLY A 86 -16.16 11.04 6.70
N TYR A 87 -15.03 11.08 7.40
CA TYR A 87 -13.89 10.19 7.19
C TYR A 87 -13.65 9.28 8.40
N PHE A 88 -12.98 8.16 8.16
CA PHE A 88 -12.52 7.20 9.17
C PHE A 88 -11.02 6.98 8.95
N VAL A 89 -10.20 7.31 9.94
CA VAL A 89 -8.73 7.22 9.79
C VAL A 89 -8.32 5.76 9.89
N ILE A 90 -7.64 5.27 8.86
CA ILE A 90 -7.18 3.87 8.79
C ILE A 90 -5.66 3.74 8.82
N GLY A 91 -4.91 4.84 8.72
CA GLY A 91 -3.47 4.75 8.60
C GLY A 91 -2.81 6.07 8.23
N SER A 92 -1.62 5.93 7.64
CA SER A 92 -0.91 7.02 6.99
C SER A 92 -0.34 6.61 5.63
N PHE A 93 -0.24 7.57 4.73
CA PHE A 93 0.42 7.44 3.43
C PHE A 93 1.34 8.63 3.23
N ASN A 94 2.65 8.38 3.12
CA ASN A 94 3.70 9.40 3.08
C ASN A 94 3.53 10.45 4.19
N ASP A 95 3.37 9.98 5.43
CA ASP A 95 3.16 10.78 6.65
C ASP A 95 1.87 11.62 6.69
N GLN A 96 0.98 11.48 5.70
CA GLN A 96 -0.34 12.12 5.70
C GLN A 96 -1.43 11.14 6.17
N PRO A 97 -2.49 11.61 6.84
CA PRO A 97 -3.59 10.75 7.27
C PRO A 97 -4.25 10.03 6.09
N LEU A 98 -4.30 8.70 6.16
CA LEU A 98 -4.99 7.84 5.22
C LEU A 98 -6.37 7.50 5.78
N VAL A 99 -7.42 7.75 5.00
CA VAL A 99 -8.81 7.69 5.45
C VAL A 99 -9.72 6.93 4.50
N LEU A 100 -10.80 6.39 5.05
CA LEU A 100 -11.96 5.87 4.31
C LEU A 100 -13.13 6.83 4.41
N GLU A 101 -13.97 6.89 3.39
CA GLU A 101 -15.24 7.61 3.47
C GLU A 101 -16.25 6.85 4.37
N SER A 102 -16.63 7.45 5.49
CA SER A 102 -17.51 6.87 6.51
C SER A 102 -18.97 6.69 6.05
N ALA A 103 -19.34 7.27 4.91
CA ALA A 103 -20.70 7.30 4.39
C ALA A 103 -21.04 6.12 3.47
N SER A 104 -20.08 5.26 3.09
CA SER A 104 -20.39 4.11 2.24
C SER A 104 -21.05 3.00 3.07
N ASP A 105 -22.39 3.01 3.11
CA ASP A 105 -23.18 1.86 3.62
C ASP A 105 -22.96 0.59 2.76
N ASP A 106 -22.34 0.74 1.58
CA ASP A 106 -21.83 -0.38 0.80
C ASP A 106 -20.52 -0.88 1.42
N ALA A 107 -20.62 -2.01 2.12
CA ALA A 107 -19.61 -2.55 3.02
C ALA A 107 -18.29 -2.97 2.33
N LEU A 108 -18.13 -2.76 1.02
CA LEU A 108 -17.02 -3.32 0.23
C LEU A 108 -16.48 -2.38 -0.87
N SER A 109 -16.93 -1.13 -0.96
CA SER A 109 -16.55 -0.18 -2.02
C SER A 109 -16.02 1.17 -1.50
N ALA A 110 -15.70 1.28 -0.21
CA ALA A 110 -15.22 2.52 0.37
C ALA A 110 -13.93 2.99 -0.33
N ALA A 111 -13.96 4.20 -0.89
CA ALA A 111 -12.79 4.84 -1.47
C ALA A 111 -11.78 5.24 -0.37
N VAL A 112 -10.52 5.28 -0.76
CA VAL A 112 -9.38 5.58 0.11
C VAL A 112 -8.78 6.90 -0.32
N PHE A 113 -8.60 7.80 0.65
CA PHE A 113 -8.06 9.14 0.43
C PHE A 113 -6.91 9.44 1.37
N VAL A 114 -6.08 10.39 0.97
CA VAL A 114 -5.18 11.11 1.85
C VAL A 114 -5.76 12.48 2.14
N LEU A 115 -5.78 12.88 3.41
CA LEU A 115 -6.11 14.25 3.80
C LEU A 115 -4.85 15.11 3.72
N GLU A 116 -4.88 16.13 2.86
CA GLU A 116 -3.78 17.07 2.69
C GLU A 116 -3.86 18.21 3.73
N PRO A 117 -2.74 18.90 4.03
CA PRO A 117 -2.69 19.92 5.07
C PRO A 117 -3.60 21.13 4.84
N ASP A 118 -4.04 21.36 3.61
CA ASP A 118 -4.98 22.42 3.22
C ASP A 118 -6.46 22.00 3.34
N GLY A 119 -6.72 20.76 3.72
CA GLY A 119 -8.05 20.19 3.90
C GLY A 119 -8.63 19.55 2.63
N ASP A 120 -7.87 19.50 1.54
CA ASP A 120 -8.28 18.76 0.35
C ASP A 120 -8.04 17.25 0.53
N ALA A 121 -8.92 16.43 -0.05
CA ALA A 121 -8.80 14.98 -0.04
C ALA A 121 -8.30 14.49 -1.41
N ARG A 122 -7.11 13.91 -1.44
CA ARG A 122 -6.53 13.33 -2.66
C ARG A 122 -6.88 11.85 -2.74
N CYS A 123 -7.43 11.40 -3.87
CA CYS A 123 -7.73 9.99 -4.05
C CYS A 123 -6.44 9.15 -4.05
N ILE A 124 -6.46 8.06 -3.29
CA ILE A 124 -5.42 7.02 -3.31
C ILE A 124 -5.96 5.79 -4.03
N ALA A 125 -7.22 5.43 -3.82
CA ALA A 125 -7.91 4.41 -4.59
C ALA A 125 -9.43 4.63 -4.53
N SER A 126 -10.12 4.31 -5.62
CA SER A 126 -11.57 4.37 -5.75
C SER A 126 -12.29 3.32 -4.89
N SER A 127 -11.57 2.31 -4.38
CA SER A 127 -12.06 1.35 -3.41
C SER A 127 -10.93 0.73 -2.58
N PHE A 128 -11.26 0.26 -1.38
CA PHE A 128 -10.28 -0.40 -0.50
C PHE A 128 -9.66 -1.67 -1.10
N PRO A 129 -10.37 -2.55 -1.83
CA PRO A 129 -9.73 -3.65 -2.54
C PRO A 129 -8.72 -3.18 -3.61
N GLN A 130 -9.03 -2.10 -4.35
CA GLN A 130 -8.07 -1.52 -5.29
C GLN A 130 -6.85 -0.94 -4.57
N PHE A 131 -7.04 -0.31 -3.41
CA PHE A 131 -5.93 0.13 -2.56
C PHE A 131 -5.01 -1.04 -2.18
N LEU A 132 -5.56 -2.16 -1.70
CA LEU A 132 -4.74 -3.35 -1.38
C LEU A 132 -4.01 -3.87 -2.62
N LYS A 133 -4.68 -3.88 -3.78
CA LYS A 133 -4.07 -4.29 -5.03
C LYS A 133 -2.91 -3.36 -5.44
N MET A 134 -3.03 -2.05 -5.23
CA MET A 134 -1.94 -1.09 -5.47
C MET A 134 -0.77 -1.28 -4.52
N VAL A 135 -1.03 -1.51 -3.22
CA VAL A 135 0.01 -1.86 -2.24
C VAL A 135 0.75 -3.12 -2.70
N ARG A 136 0.00 -4.17 -3.04
CA ARG A 136 0.54 -5.46 -3.52
C ARG A 136 1.40 -5.28 -4.77
N THR A 137 0.88 -4.58 -5.78
CA THR A 137 1.61 -4.28 -7.02
C THR A 137 2.89 -3.50 -6.73
N GLY A 138 2.83 -2.51 -5.83
CA GLY A 138 4.02 -1.76 -5.41
C GLY A 138 5.06 -2.64 -4.72
N LEU A 139 4.65 -3.45 -3.75
CA LEU A 139 5.56 -4.37 -3.04
C LEU A 139 6.20 -5.37 -4.01
N ASP A 140 5.42 -5.97 -4.90
CA ASP A 140 5.90 -6.95 -5.87
C ASP A 140 6.87 -6.34 -6.90
N MET A 141 6.47 -5.24 -7.55
CA MET A 141 7.23 -4.67 -8.67
C MET A 141 8.41 -3.80 -8.23
N LEU A 142 8.32 -3.14 -7.05
CA LEU A 142 9.34 -2.21 -6.58
C LEU A 142 10.26 -2.78 -5.50
N SER A 143 10.02 -4.01 -5.01
CA SER A 143 10.92 -4.72 -4.08
C SER A 143 12.38 -4.71 -4.57
N GLY A 144 12.57 -4.89 -5.90
CA GLY A 144 13.88 -4.89 -6.56
C GLY A 144 14.54 -3.51 -6.72
N LEU A 145 13.83 -2.39 -6.54
CA LEU A 145 14.41 -1.05 -6.69
C LEU A 145 15.39 -0.70 -5.55
N SER A 146 15.21 -1.29 -4.37
CA SER A 146 16.11 -1.11 -3.23
C SER A 146 17.55 -1.58 -3.53
N ALA A 147 17.73 -2.55 -4.44
CA ALA A 147 19.04 -3.03 -4.86
C ALA A 147 19.79 -2.02 -5.76
N PHE A 148 19.08 -1.15 -6.48
CA PHE A 148 19.72 -0.14 -7.35
C PHE A 148 20.29 1.04 -6.57
N ASP A 149 19.75 1.34 -5.38
CA ASP A 149 20.23 2.43 -4.53
C ASP A 149 21.44 2.02 -3.66
N GLU A 150 21.67 0.71 -3.42
CA GLU A 150 22.85 0.21 -2.69
C GLU A 150 24.09 -0.01 -3.57
N ASP A 151 23.95 -0.11 -4.90
CA ASP A 151 25.08 -0.25 -5.84
C ASP A 151 25.66 1.11 -6.31
N GLY A 152 25.53 2.14 -5.47
CA GLY A 152 26.04 3.50 -5.69
C GLY A 152 27.54 3.72 -5.51
N GLU A 153 28.35 2.68 -5.28
CA GLU A 153 29.82 2.77 -5.26
C GLU A 153 30.49 1.56 -5.95
N GLY A 154 30.10 1.28 -7.19
CA GLY A 154 30.95 0.53 -8.10
C GLY A 154 32.16 1.37 -8.51
N SER A 155 33.25 1.32 -7.74
CA SER A 155 34.55 1.78 -8.19
C SER A 155 34.91 1.03 -9.47
N PHE A 156 34.77 1.70 -10.62
CA PHE A 156 35.30 1.26 -11.90
C PHE A 156 36.83 1.26 -11.79
N ASP A 157 37.40 0.15 -11.30
CA ASP A 157 38.83 -0.10 -11.42
C ASP A 157 39.08 -0.50 -12.88
N GLU A 158 39.68 0.42 -13.63
CA GLU A 158 40.22 0.20 -14.96
C GLU A 158 41.17 -1.01 -14.94
N ALA A 159 40.76 -2.15 -15.52
CA ALA A 159 41.63 -3.03 -16.29
C ALA A 159 40.90 -4.30 -16.76
N TYR A 160 40.27 -4.27 -17.95
CA TYR A 160 40.25 -5.43 -18.84
C TYR A 160 40.16 -4.96 -20.29
N ASP A 161 41.34 -4.80 -20.90
CA ASP A 161 41.51 -4.90 -22.34
C ASP A 161 41.20 -6.34 -22.77
N ASP A 162 40.48 -6.47 -23.88
CA ASP A 162 40.37 -7.66 -24.75
C ASP A 162 39.43 -8.81 -24.27
N VAL A 163 38.24 -8.91 -24.88
CA VAL A 163 37.75 -10.08 -25.67
C VAL A 163 36.29 -9.85 -26.11
N ASN A 164 36.08 -9.97 -27.43
CA ASN A 164 34.81 -9.92 -28.17
C ASN A 164 33.76 -10.98 -27.75
N ASP A 165 32.51 -10.73 -28.14
CA ASP A 165 31.31 -11.61 -28.12
C ASP A 165 30.55 -11.73 -26.79
N PHE A 166 30.09 -10.61 -26.24
CA PHE A 166 28.93 -10.62 -25.34
C PHE A 166 27.69 -10.18 -26.12
N GLU A 167 26.68 -11.05 -26.17
CA GLU A 167 25.38 -10.78 -26.75
C GLU A 167 24.80 -9.48 -26.16
N GLU A 168 24.70 -8.46 -27.01
CA GLU A 168 23.91 -7.24 -26.83
C GLU A 168 22.41 -7.62 -26.81
N GLY A 169 21.98 -8.32 -25.74
CA GLY A 169 20.64 -8.88 -25.62
C GLY A 169 20.14 -9.07 -24.18
N ALA A 170 20.99 -8.81 -23.19
CA ALA A 170 20.61 -8.75 -21.79
C ALA A 170 20.66 -7.29 -21.32
N PHE A 171 19.79 -6.45 -21.89
CA PHE A 171 19.52 -5.14 -21.28
C PHE A 171 18.91 -5.41 -19.91
N ALA A 172 19.67 -5.16 -18.85
CA ALA A 172 19.12 -5.00 -17.52
C ALA A 172 17.98 -3.99 -17.64
N ARG A 173 16.78 -4.31 -17.16
CA ARG A 173 15.67 -3.35 -17.16
C ARG A 173 16.15 -2.09 -16.44
N ASP A 174 16.12 -0.96 -17.13
CA ASP A 174 16.50 0.30 -16.52
C ASP A 174 15.44 0.67 -15.47
N ARG A 175 15.83 1.42 -14.43
CA ARG A 175 14.89 1.88 -13.39
C ARG A 175 13.65 2.55 -13.99
N ASP A 176 13.83 3.30 -15.08
CA ASP A 176 12.75 3.98 -15.79
C ASP A 176 11.77 3.00 -16.44
N ASP A 177 12.22 1.84 -16.92
CA ASP A 177 11.35 0.79 -17.46
C ASP A 177 10.49 0.16 -16.36
N VAL A 178 11.09 -0.09 -15.17
CA VAL A 178 10.35 -0.64 -14.02
C VAL A 178 9.31 0.35 -13.50
N LEU A 179 9.65 1.63 -13.42
CA LEU A 179 8.71 2.68 -13.02
C LEU A 179 7.62 2.92 -14.08
N GLY A 180 7.96 2.78 -15.37
CA GLY A 180 7.01 2.81 -16.47
C GLY A 180 5.98 1.69 -16.38
N ASP A 181 6.42 0.44 -16.24
CA ASP A 181 5.53 -0.70 -16.05
C ASP A 181 4.68 -0.56 -14.79
N TYR A 182 5.28 -0.12 -13.68
CA TYR A 182 4.56 0.08 -12.42
C TYR A 182 3.43 1.09 -12.59
N ARG A 183 3.71 2.21 -13.28
CA ARG A 183 2.68 3.20 -13.60
C ARG A 183 1.56 2.60 -14.47
N ASP A 184 1.90 1.86 -15.52
CA ASP A 184 0.91 1.27 -16.42
C ASP A 184 0.00 0.27 -15.66
N GLU A 185 0.57 -0.51 -14.75
CA GLU A 185 -0.19 -1.43 -13.88
C GLU A 185 -1.09 -0.68 -12.90
N LEU A 186 -0.62 0.42 -12.30
CA LEU A 186 -1.45 1.27 -11.44
C LEU A 186 -2.63 1.89 -12.21
N GLU A 187 -2.38 2.43 -13.40
CA GLU A 187 -3.42 3.00 -14.28
C GLU A 187 -4.44 1.94 -14.71
N ALA A 188 -4.02 0.69 -14.88
CA ALA A 188 -4.92 -0.44 -15.17
C ALA A 188 -5.77 -0.86 -13.96
N ILE A 189 -5.27 -0.69 -12.74
CA ILE A 189 -6.00 -0.98 -11.49
C ILE A 189 -7.02 0.12 -11.19
N ASP A 190 -6.59 1.38 -11.26
CA ASP A 190 -7.40 2.55 -10.98
C ASP A 190 -6.87 3.81 -11.69
N PRO A 191 -7.41 4.15 -12.86
CA PRO A 191 -6.92 5.26 -13.66
C PRO A 191 -7.14 6.62 -13.00
N ASP A 192 -8.12 6.72 -12.10
CA ASP A 192 -8.51 7.99 -11.47
C ASP A 192 -7.58 8.34 -10.29
N CYS A 193 -6.89 7.35 -9.71
CA CYS A 193 -6.10 7.54 -8.49
C CYS A 193 -4.62 7.10 -8.63
N ALA A 194 -4.22 6.48 -9.76
CA ALA A 194 -2.86 6.00 -10.01
C ALA A 194 -1.78 7.08 -9.83
N GLU A 195 -2.06 8.32 -10.23
CA GLU A 195 -1.09 9.43 -10.14
C GLU A 195 -0.61 9.66 -8.70
N ALA A 196 -1.45 9.37 -7.69
CA ALA A 196 -1.10 9.60 -6.29
C ALA A 196 0.02 8.69 -5.76
N TRP A 197 0.31 7.60 -6.47
CA TRP A 197 1.30 6.58 -6.13
C TRP A 197 2.63 6.77 -6.85
N LEU A 198 2.73 7.72 -7.77
CA LEU A 198 3.98 7.94 -8.48
C LEU A 198 4.98 8.66 -7.56
N PRO A 199 6.26 8.24 -7.56
CA PRO A 199 7.29 8.95 -6.84
C PRO A 199 7.43 10.39 -7.35
N ALA A 200 7.74 11.30 -6.43
CA ALA A 200 7.95 12.72 -6.72
C ALA A 200 9.24 13.01 -7.49
#